data_AF-A0A135WJE4-F1
#
_entry.id   AF-A0A135WJE4-F1
#
_cell.length_a   1.000
_cell.length_b   1.000
_cell.length_c   1.000
_cell.angle_alpha   90.00
_cell.angle_beta   90.00
_cell.angle_gamma   90.00
#
_symmetry.space_group_name_H-M   'P 1'
#
loop_
_entity.id
_entity.type
_entity.pdbx_description
1 polymer ?
#
loop_
_entity_poly.entity_id
_entity_poly.type
_entity_poly.pdbx_seq_one_letter_code
_entity_poly.pdbx_strand_id
1 'polypeptide(L)'
;MKSIKLLPYIFLYIFTISCGQNTAKNNESKIMKNYQYKTDKRTVYGMDLTVPGPYELYINDIAARKDYGTGMHNTFIEINPYVLKSGTYKFVLKLLPMPSELAKGGIQPSTIDFLKVAISSYEKTGTKEQGKSYEKIKIYPITKIDEPVPFYEVKGEFSINLPYELEGWGKGQDLSKIDKAELEKKVVAFYEKSRAILNNGDADTWSKLTEKRLNETYIFNYTFDDEKKAIEEENSDIIKLRNKNNMLPLSDYTLKLYCNNKLVCLERNPTKTFEGYEANINGWSPLIRKYKNAVTPSQIMLYLPQNSNDFVIIRK
;
A
#
# COMPACT_ATOMS: atom_id res chain seq x y z
N MET A 1 -21.26 -21.24 25.02
CA MET A 1 -20.36 -20.17 24.56
C MET A 1 -19.41 -20.75 23.52
N LYS A 2 -19.75 -20.64 22.23
CA LYS A 2 -18.93 -21.22 21.15
C LYS A 2 -17.84 -20.22 20.78
N SER A 3 -16.59 -20.56 21.07
CA SER A 3 -15.41 -19.83 20.61
C SER A 3 -15.31 -19.95 19.09
N ILE A 4 -15.68 -18.90 18.37
CA ILE A 4 -15.42 -18.81 16.93
C ILE A 4 -14.03 -18.20 16.80
N LYS A 5 -13.07 -19.01 16.35
CA LYS A 5 -11.71 -18.56 16.03
C LYS A 5 -11.80 -17.49 14.94
N LEU A 6 -11.40 -16.25 15.22
CA LEU A 6 -11.10 -15.28 14.17
C LEU A 6 -9.86 -15.79 13.42
N LEU A 7 -10.07 -16.36 12.24
CA LEU A 7 -8.99 -16.55 11.27
C LEU A 7 -8.59 -15.15 10.78
N PRO A 8 -7.32 -14.74 10.90
CA PRO A 8 -6.83 -13.59 10.17
C PRO A 8 -6.84 -14.00 8.69
N TYR A 9 -7.84 -13.54 7.95
CA TYR A 9 -7.82 -13.64 6.49
C TYR A 9 -6.71 -12.72 5.99
N ILE A 10 -5.50 -13.27 5.91
CA ILE A 10 -4.49 -12.85 4.97
C ILE A 10 -5.13 -13.07 3.59
N PHE A 11 -5.65 -12.00 2.98
CA PHE A 11 -5.94 -12.00 1.54
C PHE A 11 -4.61 -11.92 0.79
N LEU A 12 -3.87 -13.03 0.81
CA LEU A 12 -2.97 -13.37 -0.26
C LEU A 12 -3.90 -13.92 -1.35
N TYR A 13 -4.12 -13.16 -2.42
CA TYR A 13 -4.78 -13.67 -3.62
C TYR A 13 -3.84 -14.71 -4.25
N ILE A 14 -3.84 -15.94 -3.71
CA ILE A 14 -3.37 -17.11 -4.42
C ILE A 14 -4.54 -17.54 -5.28
N PHE A 15 -4.42 -17.32 -6.58
CA PHE A 15 -5.29 -17.92 -7.58
C PHE A 15 -5.27 -19.45 -7.42
N THR A 16 -6.30 -20.04 -6.85
CA THR A 16 -6.63 -21.44 -7.11
C THR A 16 -7.71 -21.45 -8.19
N ILE A 17 -7.27 -21.45 -9.45
CA ILE A 17 -8.13 -21.82 -10.57
C ILE A 17 -8.47 -23.29 -10.38
N SER A 18 -9.75 -23.56 -10.11
CA SER A 18 -10.31 -24.91 -10.19
C SER A 18 -10.02 -25.46 -11.59
N CYS A 19 -9.34 -26.61 -11.64
CA CYS A 19 -9.17 -27.41 -12.84
C CYS A 19 -10.51 -27.67 -13.52
N GLY A 20 -10.57 -27.43 -14.83
CA GLY A 20 -11.74 -27.72 -15.65
C GLY A 20 -11.54 -27.31 -17.11
N GLN A 21 -11.05 -28.27 -17.90
CA GLN A 21 -11.03 -28.34 -19.37
C GLN A 21 -9.83 -27.71 -20.12
N ASN A 22 -9.01 -28.63 -20.64
CA ASN A 22 -7.96 -28.44 -21.61
C ASN A 22 -8.41 -27.59 -22.80
N THR A 23 -7.78 -26.43 -22.96
CA THR A 23 -7.46 -25.89 -24.28
C THR A 23 -6.00 -25.47 -24.22
N ALA A 24 -5.16 -26.08 -25.08
CA ALA A 24 -3.79 -25.66 -25.28
C ALA A 24 -3.81 -24.19 -25.73
N LYS A 25 -3.43 -23.26 -24.84
CA LYS A 25 -3.31 -21.84 -25.18
C LYS A 25 -1.86 -21.54 -25.51
N ASN A 26 -1.67 -21.06 -26.74
CA ASN A 26 -0.45 -20.47 -27.27
C ASN A 26 0.29 -19.62 -26.21
N ASN A 27 1.58 -19.89 -26.04
CA ASN A 27 2.53 -18.99 -25.40
C ASN A 27 2.84 -17.82 -26.33
N GLU A 28 1.86 -16.98 -26.63
CA GLU A 28 2.15 -15.63 -27.12
C GLU A 28 2.56 -14.78 -25.91
N SER A 29 3.77 -14.23 -25.93
CA SER A 29 4.23 -13.29 -24.93
C SER A 29 3.20 -12.17 -24.80
N LYS A 30 2.61 -11.99 -23.62
CA LYS A 30 1.75 -10.83 -23.36
C LYS A 30 2.62 -9.57 -23.50
N ILE A 31 2.40 -8.79 -24.56
CA ILE A 31 3.14 -7.54 -24.80
C ILE A 31 2.40 -6.40 -24.09
N MET A 32 3.10 -5.60 -23.30
CA MET A 32 2.61 -4.32 -22.78
C MET A 32 2.66 -3.28 -23.90
N LYS A 33 1.55 -3.02 -24.61
CA LYS A 33 1.61 -2.21 -25.84
C LYS A 33 1.54 -0.70 -25.63
N ASN A 34 1.16 -0.25 -24.43
CA ASN A 34 0.76 1.15 -24.22
C ASN A 34 1.78 2.06 -23.49
N TYR A 35 2.89 1.52 -22.96
CA TYR A 35 3.91 2.34 -22.29
C TYR A 35 5.31 2.07 -22.84
N GLN A 36 6.03 3.14 -23.17
CA GLN A 36 7.42 3.07 -23.60
C GLN A 36 8.32 3.01 -22.36
N TYR A 37 9.05 1.91 -22.23
CA TYR A 37 10.04 1.71 -21.18
C TYR A 37 11.45 1.93 -21.76
N LYS A 38 12.36 2.43 -20.93
CA LYS A 38 13.77 2.67 -21.27
C LYS A 38 14.53 1.36 -21.60
N THR A 39 14.03 0.22 -21.13
CA THR A 39 14.63 -1.12 -21.36
C THR A 39 13.54 -2.18 -21.48
N ASP A 40 13.88 -3.38 -21.94
CA ASP A 40 12.96 -4.53 -21.98
C ASP A 40 12.75 -5.22 -20.63
N LYS A 41 13.61 -4.95 -19.63
CA LYS A 41 13.45 -5.48 -18.27
C LYS A 41 12.24 -4.88 -17.56
N ARG A 42 11.62 -5.67 -16.69
CA ARG A 42 10.42 -5.35 -15.91
C ARG A 42 10.68 -5.69 -14.46
N THR A 43 11.78 -5.16 -13.95
CA THR A 43 12.29 -5.42 -12.62
C THR A 43 11.37 -4.82 -11.58
N VAL A 44 10.82 -5.67 -10.72
CA VAL A 44 10.09 -5.28 -9.51
C VAL A 44 11.07 -5.40 -8.35
N TYR A 45 11.29 -4.28 -7.66
CA TYR A 45 12.04 -4.25 -6.41
C TYR A 45 11.07 -4.39 -5.24
N GLY A 46 11.50 -5.00 -4.15
CA GLY A 46 10.70 -5.05 -2.93
C GLY A 46 11.52 -5.27 -1.67
N MET A 47 10.93 -4.87 -0.55
CA MET A 47 11.39 -5.21 0.78
C MET A 47 11.03 -6.68 1.06
N ASP A 48 12.03 -7.54 1.13
CA ASP A 48 11.92 -8.94 1.54
C ASP A 48 12.12 -9.04 3.06
N LEU A 49 11.01 -9.28 3.78
CA LEU A 49 10.94 -9.12 5.22
C LEU A 49 10.49 -10.40 5.92
N THR A 50 11.17 -10.72 7.02
CA THR A 50 10.64 -11.57 8.10
C THR A 50 10.48 -10.70 9.33
N VAL A 51 9.25 -10.45 9.78
CA VAL A 51 8.96 -9.53 10.89
C VAL A 51 8.15 -10.25 11.99
N PRO A 52 8.67 -10.35 13.22
CA PRO A 52 8.03 -11.06 14.32
C PRO A 52 7.08 -10.14 15.12
N GLY A 53 5.88 -9.92 14.60
CA GLY A 53 4.84 -9.12 15.27
C GLY A 53 4.52 -7.79 14.57
N PRO A 54 3.90 -6.84 15.29
CA PRO A 54 3.36 -5.63 14.69
C PRO A 54 4.45 -4.69 14.20
N TYR A 55 4.28 -4.07 13.04
CA TYR A 55 5.28 -3.18 12.45
C TYR A 55 4.70 -2.08 11.57
N GLU A 56 5.51 -1.06 11.35
CA GLU A 56 5.28 -0.03 10.36
C GLU A 56 6.49 0.06 9.42
N LEU A 57 6.25 0.04 8.13
CA LEU A 57 7.26 0.17 7.08
C LEU A 57 7.01 1.47 6.32
N TYR A 58 8.06 2.29 6.24
CA TYR A 58 8.09 3.52 5.48
C TYR A 58 9.14 3.39 4.38
N ILE A 59 8.76 3.67 3.14
CA ILE A 59 9.68 3.70 1.99
C ILE A 59 9.63 5.11 1.42
N ASN A 60 10.78 5.77 1.34
CA ASN A 60 10.89 7.14 0.86
C ASN A 60 9.95 8.12 1.61
N ASP A 61 9.86 7.95 2.93
CA ASP A 61 8.97 8.73 3.81
C ASP A 61 7.46 8.58 3.48
N ILE A 62 7.07 7.45 2.88
CA ILE A 62 5.67 7.08 2.61
C ILE A 62 5.37 5.80 3.39
N ALA A 63 4.25 5.79 4.12
CA ALA A 63 3.79 4.58 4.81
C ALA A 63 3.43 3.49 3.78
N ALA A 64 4.30 2.50 3.65
CA ALA A 64 4.14 1.40 2.72
C ALA A 64 3.34 0.23 3.32
N ARG A 65 3.46 0.05 4.63
CA ARG A 65 2.65 -0.92 5.38
C ARG A 65 2.55 -0.49 6.84
N LYS A 66 1.37 -0.63 7.42
CA LYS A 66 1.15 -0.66 8.87
C LYS A 66 0.39 -1.94 9.17
N ASP A 67 1.02 -2.87 9.86
CA ASP A 67 0.45 -4.17 10.18
C ASP A 67 0.56 -4.40 11.68
N TYR A 68 -0.58 -4.45 12.37
CA TYR A 68 -0.62 -4.59 13.82
C TYR A 68 -0.93 -6.04 14.25
N GLY A 69 -0.82 -7.01 13.33
CA GLY A 69 -0.93 -8.42 13.63
C GLY A 69 0.27 -8.91 14.44
N THR A 70 0.01 -9.77 15.44
CA THR A 70 1.03 -10.31 16.36
C THR A 70 1.72 -11.58 15.85
N GLY A 71 1.44 -12.00 14.61
CA GLY A 71 2.03 -13.18 13.99
C GLY A 71 3.40 -12.90 13.37
N MET A 72 4.05 -13.98 12.90
CA MET A 72 5.23 -13.86 12.04
C MET A 72 4.79 -13.45 10.63
N HIS A 73 5.38 -12.39 10.10
CA HIS A 73 5.13 -11.91 8.75
C HIS A 73 6.31 -12.28 7.86
N ASN A 74 6.08 -13.11 6.84
CA ASN A 74 7.02 -13.32 5.75
C ASN A 74 6.44 -12.66 4.51
N THR A 75 6.95 -11.49 4.14
CA THR A 75 6.30 -10.63 3.15
C THR A 75 7.30 -9.99 2.20
N PHE A 76 6.88 -9.83 0.95
CA PHE A 76 7.55 -9.05 -0.06
C PHE A 76 6.71 -7.81 -0.34
N ILE A 77 7.17 -6.64 0.10
CA ILE A 77 6.46 -5.37 -0.12
C ILE A 77 7.13 -4.64 -1.28
N GLU A 78 6.42 -4.51 -2.41
CA GLU A 78 6.94 -3.85 -3.60
C GLU A 78 7.35 -2.39 -3.31
N ILE A 79 8.55 -2.01 -3.76
CA ILE A 79 9.11 -0.66 -3.62
C ILE A 79 8.60 0.27 -4.71
N ASN A 80 8.38 -0.26 -5.92
CA ASN A 80 8.00 0.49 -7.12
C ASN A 80 6.89 1.56 -6.89
N PRO A 81 5.82 1.32 -6.10
CA PRO A 81 4.80 2.33 -5.84
C PRO A 81 5.29 3.60 -5.12
N TYR A 82 6.41 3.52 -4.39
CA TYR A 82 6.90 4.56 -3.48
C TYR A 82 8.07 5.40 -4.06
N VAL A 83 8.44 5.12 -5.30
CA VAL A 83 9.58 5.72 -6.01
C VAL A 83 9.15 6.15 -7.40
N LEU A 84 9.77 7.20 -7.95
CA LEU A 84 9.36 7.77 -9.24
C LEU A 84 10.33 7.45 -10.38
N LYS A 85 11.59 7.15 -10.06
CA LYS A 85 12.67 6.92 -11.03
C LYS A 85 13.84 6.18 -10.42
N SER A 86 14.82 5.80 -11.24
CA SER A 86 16.10 5.28 -10.75
C SER A 86 16.76 6.26 -9.79
N GLY A 87 17.41 5.73 -8.75
CA GLY A 87 18.05 6.54 -7.73
C GLY A 87 18.26 5.78 -6.41
N THR A 88 18.72 6.53 -5.41
CA THR A 88 18.92 6.02 -4.05
C THR A 88 17.82 6.54 -3.13
N TYR A 89 17.24 5.63 -2.36
CA TYR A 89 16.10 5.90 -1.48
C TYR A 89 16.35 5.30 -0.09
N LYS A 90 15.52 5.73 0.86
CA LYS A 90 15.57 5.32 2.26
C LYS A 90 14.36 4.49 2.63
N PHE A 91 14.51 3.58 3.57
CA PHE A 91 13.39 3.00 4.30
C PHE A 91 13.60 3.09 5.80
N VAL A 92 12.48 3.00 6.53
CA VAL A 92 12.44 2.78 7.97
C VAL A 92 11.46 1.65 8.22
N LEU A 93 11.93 0.57 8.83
CA LEU A 93 11.08 -0.47 9.41
C LEU A 93 11.07 -0.29 10.91
N LYS A 94 9.90 -0.06 11.49
CA LYS A 94 9.69 0.08 12.93
C LYS A 94 8.93 -1.14 13.44
N LEU A 95 9.61 -2.03 14.14
CA LEU A 95 9.02 -3.13 14.90
C LEU A 95 8.42 -2.58 16.19
N LEU A 96 7.20 -2.98 16.49
CA LEU A 96 6.45 -2.62 17.68
C LEU A 96 6.32 -3.84 18.61
N PRO A 97 6.22 -3.64 19.94
CA PRO A 97 6.06 -4.74 20.88
C PRO A 97 4.71 -5.42 20.71
N MET A 98 4.69 -6.73 20.86
CA MET A 98 3.43 -7.47 21.02
C MET A 98 2.74 -7.09 22.34
N PRO A 99 1.40 -7.25 22.46
CA PRO A 99 0.71 -7.02 23.72
C PRO A 99 1.28 -7.81 24.92
N SER A 100 1.78 -9.03 24.66
CA SER A 100 2.44 -9.88 25.67
C SER A 100 3.82 -9.40 26.10
N GLU A 101 4.46 -8.56 25.29
CA GLU A 101 5.79 -7.99 25.53
C GLU A 101 5.72 -6.66 26.28
N LEU A 102 4.61 -5.91 26.14
CA LEU A 102 4.39 -4.65 26.84
C LEU A 102 4.51 -4.81 28.37
N ALA A 103 3.96 -5.89 28.93
CA ALA A 103 4.06 -6.20 30.36
C ALA A 103 5.49 -6.55 30.82
N LYS A 104 6.41 -6.81 29.87
CA LYS A 104 7.80 -7.20 30.11
C LYS A 104 8.79 -6.09 29.74
N GLY A 105 8.32 -4.85 29.62
CA GLY A 105 9.16 -3.69 29.31
C GLY A 105 9.38 -3.43 27.81
N GLY A 106 8.76 -4.20 26.90
CA GLY A 106 8.84 -3.99 25.45
C GLY A 106 9.39 -5.20 24.68
N ILE A 107 9.85 -4.96 23.45
CA ILE A 107 10.38 -5.99 22.55
C ILE A 107 11.56 -6.68 23.22
N GLN A 108 11.49 -8.00 23.33
CA GLN A 108 12.52 -8.80 23.98
C GLN A 108 13.73 -9.06 23.05
N PRO A 109 14.95 -9.23 23.59
CA PRO A 109 16.13 -9.62 22.81
C PRO A 109 15.89 -10.80 21.86
N SER A 110 15.23 -11.85 22.34
CA SER A 110 14.90 -13.05 21.54
C SER A 110 13.96 -12.78 20.37
N THR A 111 13.14 -11.73 20.43
CA THR A 111 12.23 -11.36 19.34
C THR A 111 13.03 -10.81 18.15
N ILE A 112 14.10 -10.06 18.41
CA ILE A 112 14.96 -9.47 17.38
C ILE A 112 15.69 -10.53 16.55
N ASP A 113 16.02 -11.68 17.13
CA ASP A 113 16.73 -12.77 16.42
C ASP A 113 15.96 -13.33 15.20
N PHE A 114 14.64 -13.11 15.13
CA PHE A 114 13.82 -13.53 14.00
C PHE A 114 13.69 -12.47 12.90
N LEU A 115 14.04 -11.22 13.19
CA LEU A 115 13.90 -10.12 12.25
C LEU A 115 14.87 -10.30 11.08
N LYS A 116 14.37 -10.22 9.86
CA LYS A 116 15.19 -10.21 8.64
C LYS A 116 14.71 -9.12 7.72
N VAL A 117 15.65 -8.33 7.21
CA VAL A 117 15.36 -7.21 6.31
C VAL A 117 16.31 -7.29 5.12
N ALA A 118 15.75 -7.38 3.92
CA ALA A 118 16.51 -7.34 2.68
C ALA A 118 15.77 -6.54 1.60
N ILE A 119 16.53 -6.06 0.62
CA ILE A 119 15.98 -5.73 -0.70
C ILE A 119 16.19 -6.95 -1.60
N SER A 120 15.13 -7.33 -2.29
CA SER A 120 15.17 -8.32 -3.35
C SER A 120 14.47 -7.79 -4.59
N SER A 121 14.69 -8.44 -5.72
CA SER A 121 13.99 -8.14 -6.98
C SER A 121 13.57 -9.40 -7.71
N TYR A 122 12.66 -9.24 -8.65
CA TYR A 122 12.38 -10.23 -9.69
C TYR A 122 11.96 -9.52 -10.99
N GLU A 123 12.04 -10.22 -12.12
CA GLU A 123 11.54 -9.77 -13.41
C GLU A 123 10.08 -10.19 -13.61
N LYS A 124 9.18 -9.23 -13.81
CA LYS A 124 7.78 -9.52 -14.10
C LYS A 124 7.63 -9.97 -15.56
N THR A 125 7.45 -11.27 -15.74
CA THR A 125 7.22 -11.89 -17.06
C THR A 125 5.76 -12.25 -17.32
N GLY A 126 4.91 -12.28 -16.28
CA GLY A 126 3.54 -12.80 -16.36
C GLY A 126 3.48 -14.33 -16.51
N THR A 127 4.59 -15.03 -16.25
CA THR A 127 4.71 -16.50 -16.38
C THR A 127 5.24 -17.13 -15.09
N LYS A 128 5.16 -18.46 -14.97
CA LYS A 128 5.72 -19.21 -13.83
C LYS A 128 7.24 -19.03 -13.68
N GLU A 129 7.93 -18.60 -14.73
CA GLU A 129 9.37 -18.34 -14.75
C GLU A 129 9.80 -17.13 -13.93
N GLN A 130 8.85 -16.24 -13.57
CA GLN A 130 9.10 -15.07 -12.72
C GLN A 130 9.90 -15.42 -11.45
N GLY A 131 9.56 -16.53 -10.78
CA GLY A 131 10.25 -16.97 -9.57
C GLY A 131 11.74 -17.29 -9.77
N LYS A 132 12.16 -17.66 -10.99
CA LYS A 132 13.57 -17.96 -11.30
C LYS A 132 14.45 -16.72 -11.39
N SER A 133 13.84 -15.55 -11.58
CA SER A 133 14.53 -14.26 -11.63
C SER A 133 14.68 -13.60 -10.26
N TYR A 134 14.24 -14.29 -9.18
CA TYR A 134 14.34 -13.76 -7.84
C TYR A 134 15.80 -13.60 -7.41
N GLU A 135 16.18 -12.39 -7.05
CA GLU A 135 17.53 -12.03 -6.66
C GLU A 135 17.50 -11.26 -5.33
N LYS A 136 18.37 -11.66 -4.40
CA LYS A 136 18.60 -10.92 -3.15
C LYS A 136 19.68 -9.87 -3.39
N ILE A 137 19.28 -8.60 -3.39
CA ILE A 137 20.16 -7.47 -3.75
C ILE A 137 21.00 -7.03 -2.55
N LYS A 138 20.37 -6.86 -1.39
CA LYS A 138 21.03 -6.33 -0.20
C LYS A 138 20.36 -6.83 1.07
N ILE A 139 21.16 -7.33 2.01
CA ILE A 139 20.70 -7.72 3.35
C ILE A 139 21.13 -6.61 4.32
N TYR A 140 20.24 -6.23 5.23
CA TYR A 140 20.54 -5.26 6.28
C TYR A 140 20.87 -5.98 7.58
N PRO A 141 21.99 -5.65 8.24
CA PRO A 141 22.34 -6.25 9.51
C PRO A 141 21.32 -5.83 10.59
N ILE A 142 21.01 -6.77 11.48
CA ILE A 142 20.17 -6.52 12.65
C ILE A 142 21.07 -6.47 13.87
N THR A 143 21.10 -5.31 14.53
CA THR A 143 21.83 -5.12 15.79
C THR A 143 21.06 -5.79 16.91
N LYS A 144 21.75 -6.62 17.69
CA LYS A 144 21.17 -7.23 18.89
C LYS A 144 20.90 -6.18 19.95
N ILE A 145 19.90 -6.43 20.77
CA ILE A 145 19.59 -5.66 21.97
C ILE A 145 19.86 -6.54 23.18
N ASP A 146 20.35 -5.94 24.28
CA ASP A 146 20.64 -6.68 25.51
C ASP A 146 19.45 -6.66 26.50
N GLU A 147 18.64 -5.60 26.45
CA GLU A 147 17.50 -5.36 27.33
C GLU A 147 16.23 -5.05 26.52
N PRO A 148 15.03 -5.22 27.09
CA PRO A 148 13.78 -4.87 26.42
C PRO A 148 13.70 -3.40 25.99
N VAL A 149 13.17 -3.15 24.78
CA VAL A 149 13.02 -1.80 24.22
C VAL A 149 11.57 -1.50 23.82
N PRO A 150 11.11 -0.24 23.91
CA PRO A 150 9.73 0.12 23.58
C PRO A 150 9.37 -0.05 22.09
N PHE A 151 10.37 -0.01 21.21
CA PHE A 151 10.27 -0.31 19.78
C PHE A 151 11.69 -0.53 19.23
N TYR A 152 11.81 -1.12 18.03
CA TYR A 152 13.11 -1.33 17.36
C TYR A 152 13.04 -0.85 15.90
N GLU A 153 14.04 -0.09 15.44
CA GLU A 153 14.06 0.46 14.09
C GLU A 153 15.23 -0.09 13.27
N VAL A 154 14.92 -0.53 12.04
CA VAL A 154 15.92 -0.77 10.99
C VAL A 154 15.79 0.35 9.97
N LYS A 155 16.88 1.07 9.75
CA LYS A 155 17.00 2.13 8.75
C LYS A 155 18.01 1.72 7.71
N GLY A 156 17.74 2.02 6.45
CA GLY A 156 18.70 1.70 5.40
C GLY A 156 18.47 2.49 4.12
N GLU A 157 19.53 2.50 3.31
CA GLU A 157 19.57 3.07 1.97
C GLU A 157 19.74 1.97 0.92
N PHE A 158 18.98 2.09 -0.16
CA PHE A 158 19.05 1.20 -1.31
C PHE A 158 19.01 1.98 -2.62
N SER A 159 19.58 1.40 -3.66
CA SER A 159 19.55 1.96 -5.01
C SER A 159 18.76 1.04 -5.93
N ILE A 160 17.97 1.62 -6.82
CA ILE A 160 17.18 0.90 -7.82
C ILE A 160 17.43 1.47 -9.21
N ASN A 161 17.27 0.63 -10.23
CA ASN A 161 17.26 1.05 -11.62
C ASN A 161 15.93 0.69 -12.25
N LEU A 162 15.11 1.70 -12.55
CA LEU A 162 13.79 1.54 -13.10
C LEU A 162 13.78 1.81 -14.61
N PRO A 163 13.01 1.03 -15.38
CA PRO A 163 12.88 1.22 -16.82
C PRO A 163 11.90 2.35 -17.16
N TYR A 164 11.48 3.15 -16.19
CA TYR A 164 10.56 4.29 -16.34
C TYR A 164 10.99 5.46 -15.47
N GLU A 165 10.43 6.62 -15.75
CA GLU A 165 10.46 7.80 -14.91
C GLU A 165 9.06 8.42 -14.90
N LEU A 166 8.49 8.55 -13.71
CA LEU A 166 7.17 9.13 -13.49
C LEU A 166 7.32 10.56 -12.98
N GLU A 167 6.47 11.46 -13.46
CA GLU A 167 6.37 12.78 -12.83
C GLU A 167 5.82 12.65 -11.39
N GLY A 168 4.77 11.83 -11.21
CA GLY A 168 4.20 11.55 -9.89
C GLY A 168 3.87 12.79 -9.09
N TRP A 169 4.24 12.73 -7.81
CA TRP A 169 4.23 13.88 -6.88
C TRP A 169 5.53 14.70 -6.93
N GLY A 170 6.43 14.43 -7.90
CA GLY A 170 7.74 15.09 -7.99
C GLY A 170 7.63 16.62 -8.09
N LYS A 171 6.65 17.11 -8.86
CA LYS A 171 6.25 18.52 -8.99
C LYS A 171 5.08 18.90 -8.06
N GLY A 172 5.01 18.29 -6.88
CA GLY A 172 4.07 18.68 -5.83
C GLY A 172 4.53 19.90 -5.05
N GLN A 173 3.59 20.71 -4.58
CA GLN A 173 3.83 21.78 -3.62
C GLN A 173 4.28 21.21 -2.27
N ASP A 174 5.01 22.02 -1.50
CA ASP A 174 5.30 21.72 -0.10
C ASP A 174 4.10 22.12 0.76
N LEU A 175 3.33 21.13 1.19
CA LEU A 175 2.08 21.32 1.91
C LEU A 175 2.30 21.85 3.33
N SER A 176 3.52 21.77 3.88
CA SER A 176 3.82 22.36 5.19
C SER A 176 3.81 23.88 5.19
N LYS A 177 3.79 24.51 4.00
CA LYS A 177 3.69 25.96 3.82
C LYS A 177 2.25 26.48 3.81
N ILE A 178 1.26 25.58 3.81
CA ILE A 178 -0.16 25.93 3.93
C ILE A 178 -0.52 25.87 5.42
N ASP A 179 -1.34 26.80 5.91
CA ASP A 179 -1.84 26.73 7.28
C ASP A 179 -2.48 25.36 7.55
N LYS A 180 -2.19 24.77 8.72
CA LYS A 180 -2.60 23.40 9.03
C LYS A 180 -4.12 23.24 9.01
N ALA A 181 -4.87 24.19 9.57
CA ALA A 181 -6.33 24.11 9.61
C ALA A 181 -6.94 24.35 8.22
N GLU A 182 -6.34 25.24 7.43
CA GLU A 182 -6.73 25.43 6.04
C GLU A 182 -6.48 24.18 5.19
N LEU A 183 -5.31 23.56 5.32
CA LEU A 183 -4.95 22.33 4.63
C LEU A 183 -5.91 21.19 4.99
N GLU A 184 -6.17 21.00 6.28
CA GLU A 184 -7.09 19.98 6.78
C GLU A 184 -8.49 20.19 6.20
N LYS A 185 -9.01 21.43 6.23
CA LYS A 185 -10.31 21.77 5.63
C LYS A 185 -10.38 21.40 4.15
N LYS A 186 -9.35 21.71 3.36
CA LYS A 186 -9.30 21.39 1.92
C LYS A 186 -9.24 19.87 1.69
N VAL A 187 -8.44 19.14 2.47
CA VAL A 187 -8.32 17.69 2.36
C VAL A 187 -9.62 16.99 2.77
N VAL A 188 -10.26 17.42 3.86
CA VAL A 188 -11.56 16.88 4.29
C VAL A 188 -12.63 17.12 3.23
N ALA A 189 -12.68 18.31 2.63
CA ALA A 189 -13.60 18.59 1.52
C ALA A 189 -13.38 17.65 0.31
N PHE A 190 -12.12 17.35 -0.03
CA PHE A 190 -11.79 16.39 -1.08
C PHE A 190 -12.25 14.97 -0.72
N TYR A 191 -12.05 14.54 0.53
CA TYR A 191 -12.50 13.24 1.02
C TYR A 191 -14.03 13.15 1.04
N GLU A 192 -14.76 14.17 1.46
CA GLU A 192 -16.24 14.16 1.42
C GLU A 192 -16.78 14.12 0.00
N LYS A 193 -16.19 14.87 -0.94
CA LYS A 193 -16.51 14.76 -2.37
C LYS A 193 -16.29 13.33 -2.87
N SER A 194 -15.12 12.75 -2.54
CA SER A 194 -14.76 11.38 -2.91
C SER A 194 -15.75 10.36 -2.32
N ARG A 195 -16.11 10.53 -1.04
CA ARG A 195 -17.12 9.72 -0.35
C ARG A 195 -18.47 9.81 -1.04
N ALA A 196 -18.93 11.01 -1.40
CA ALA A 196 -20.21 11.21 -2.09
C ALA A 196 -20.24 10.52 -3.46
N ILE A 197 -19.19 10.66 -4.27
CA ILE A 197 -19.06 9.96 -5.57
C ILE A 197 -19.18 8.44 -5.38
N LEU A 198 -18.40 7.88 -4.45
CA LEU A 198 -18.43 6.45 -4.15
C LEU A 198 -19.80 6.00 -3.61
N ASN A 199 -20.40 6.78 -2.71
CA ASN A 199 -21.69 6.46 -2.10
C ASN A 199 -22.84 6.56 -3.10
N ASN A 200 -22.71 7.36 -4.15
CA ASN A 200 -23.68 7.42 -5.24
C ASN A 200 -23.52 6.24 -6.22
N GLY A 201 -22.44 5.46 -6.11
CA GLY A 201 -22.08 4.43 -7.08
C GLY A 201 -21.65 5.02 -8.43
N ASP A 202 -21.18 6.26 -8.44
CA ASP A 202 -20.74 6.98 -9.65
C ASP A 202 -19.32 6.55 -10.06
N ALA A 203 -19.26 5.39 -10.71
CA ALA A 203 -18.00 4.81 -11.17
C ALA A 203 -17.29 5.66 -12.22
N ASP A 204 -18.03 6.39 -13.06
CA ASP A 204 -17.45 7.17 -14.16
C ASP A 204 -16.71 8.39 -13.62
N THR A 205 -17.32 9.11 -12.68
CA THR A 205 -16.66 10.23 -12.00
C THR A 205 -15.48 9.75 -11.15
N TRP A 206 -15.61 8.61 -10.46
CA TRP A 206 -14.49 8.03 -9.71
C TRP A 206 -13.32 7.61 -10.60
N SER A 207 -13.60 7.00 -11.76
CA SER A 207 -12.59 6.61 -12.74
C SER A 207 -11.79 7.83 -13.19
N LYS A 208 -12.47 8.92 -13.60
CA LYS A 208 -11.84 10.20 -13.93
C LYS A 208 -11.03 10.77 -12.78
N LEU A 209 -11.55 10.73 -11.56
CA LEU A 209 -10.86 11.25 -10.38
C LEU A 209 -9.57 10.47 -10.04
N THR A 210 -9.50 9.19 -10.43
CA THR A 210 -8.36 8.30 -10.14
C THR A 210 -7.50 7.96 -11.36
N GLU A 211 -7.79 8.55 -12.52
CA GLU A 211 -7.12 8.26 -13.79
C GLU A 211 -5.60 8.42 -13.69
N LYS A 212 -5.11 9.54 -13.15
CA LYS A 212 -3.67 9.77 -12.99
C LYS A 212 -3.00 8.68 -12.15
N ARG A 213 -3.62 8.33 -11.01
CA ARG A 213 -3.14 7.23 -10.14
C ARG A 213 -3.12 5.90 -10.90
N LEU A 214 -4.17 5.55 -11.63
CA LEU A 214 -4.26 4.30 -12.38
C LEU A 214 -3.18 4.20 -13.45
N ASN A 215 -3.02 5.27 -14.24
CA ASN A 215 -2.00 5.32 -15.30
C ASN A 215 -0.59 5.11 -14.74
N GLU A 216 -0.24 5.78 -13.64
CA GLU A 216 1.06 5.55 -13.00
C GLU A 216 1.19 4.14 -12.43
N THR A 217 0.11 3.62 -11.83
CA THR A 217 0.05 2.24 -11.31
C THR A 217 0.36 1.21 -12.38
N TYR A 218 -0.25 1.37 -13.56
CA TYR A 218 -0.02 0.45 -14.66
C TYR A 218 1.42 0.47 -15.18
N ILE A 219 2.10 1.63 -15.13
CA ILE A 219 3.50 1.75 -15.49
C ILE A 219 4.39 1.04 -14.47
N PHE A 220 4.24 1.37 -13.18
CA PHE A 220 5.17 0.84 -12.16
C PHE A 220 4.93 -0.63 -11.80
N ASN A 221 3.71 -1.13 -12.03
CA ASN A 221 3.36 -2.55 -11.90
C ASN A 221 3.61 -3.36 -13.17
N TYR A 222 3.99 -2.72 -14.28
CA TYR A 222 4.13 -3.39 -15.57
C TYR A 222 2.85 -4.17 -15.95
N THR A 223 1.70 -3.50 -15.86
CA THR A 223 0.38 -4.12 -16.06
C THR A 223 0.15 -4.37 -17.56
N PHE A 224 -0.25 -5.60 -17.90
CA PHE A 224 -0.60 -5.97 -19.28
C PHE A 224 -1.95 -5.38 -19.69
N ASP A 225 -2.18 -5.15 -20.98
CA ASP A 225 -3.37 -4.43 -21.43
C ASP A 225 -4.69 -5.20 -21.19
N ASP A 226 -4.66 -6.53 -21.23
CA ASP A 226 -5.80 -7.38 -20.83
C ASP A 226 -6.12 -7.24 -19.34
N GLU A 227 -5.10 -7.12 -18.49
CA GLU A 227 -5.26 -6.90 -17.05
C GLU A 227 -5.86 -5.51 -16.76
N LYS A 228 -5.47 -4.46 -17.50
CA LYS A 228 -6.01 -3.10 -17.28
C LYS A 228 -7.52 -3.06 -17.44
N LYS A 229 -8.03 -3.65 -18.53
CA LYS A 229 -9.46 -3.69 -18.81
C LYS A 229 -10.22 -4.41 -17.68
N ALA A 230 -9.71 -5.57 -17.25
CA ALA A 230 -10.31 -6.31 -16.15
C ALA A 230 -10.31 -5.52 -14.82
N ILE A 231 -9.22 -4.82 -14.52
CA ILE A 231 -9.11 -3.95 -13.33
C ILE A 231 -10.14 -2.82 -13.38
N GLU A 232 -10.34 -2.18 -14.53
CA GLU A 232 -11.29 -1.08 -14.71
C GLU A 232 -12.75 -1.56 -14.59
N GLU A 233 -13.07 -2.69 -15.21
CA GLU A 233 -14.39 -3.32 -15.11
C GLU A 233 -14.69 -3.72 -13.66
N GLU A 234 -13.77 -4.41 -12.98
CA GLU A 234 -13.94 -4.80 -11.57
C GLU A 234 -14.11 -3.60 -10.65
N ASN A 235 -13.30 -2.54 -10.83
CA ASN A 235 -13.43 -1.32 -10.04
C ASN A 235 -14.80 -0.66 -10.26
N SER A 236 -15.28 -0.60 -11.52
CA SER A 236 -16.59 -0.07 -11.86
C SER A 236 -17.71 -0.84 -11.15
N ASP A 237 -17.65 -2.17 -11.19
CA ASP A 237 -18.63 -3.05 -10.54
C ASP A 237 -18.61 -2.92 -9.02
N ILE A 238 -17.43 -2.85 -8.40
CA ILE A 238 -17.30 -2.63 -6.96
C ILE A 238 -17.98 -1.32 -6.56
N ILE A 239 -17.76 -0.23 -7.31
CA ILE A 239 -18.35 1.08 -6.98
C ILE A 239 -19.87 1.03 -7.11
N LYS A 240 -20.38 0.54 -8.25
CA LYS A 240 -21.82 0.46 -8.53
C LYS A 240 -22.57 -0.45 -7.56
N LEU A 241 -21.97 -1.58 -7.19
CA LEU A 241 -22.63 -2.61 -6.38
C LEU A 241 -22.35 -2.49 -4.88
N ARG A 242 -21.09 -2.30 -4.50
CA ARG A 242 -20.62 -2.43 -3.11
C ARG A 242 -20.44 -1.10 -2.39
N ASN A 243 -20.22 0.00 -3.11
CA ASN A 243 -20.05 1.31 -2.50
C ASN A 243 -21.37 2.11 -2.45
N LYS A 244 -22.25 1.94 -3.44
CA LYS A 244 -23.54 2.63 -3.50
C LYS A 244 -24.33 2.46 -2.19
N ASN A 245 -24.64 3.58 -1.53
CA ASN A 245 -25.32 3.67 -0.23
C ASN A 245 -24.63 2.97 0.96
N ASN A 246 -23.37 2.57 0.81
CA ASN A 246 -22.64 1.77 1.79
C ASN A 246 -21.39 2.48 2.36
N MET A 247 -21.17 3.76 2.01
CA MET A 247 -20.03 4.53 2.54
C MET A 247 -20.35 5.08 3.94
N LEU A 248 -19.53 4.70 4.92
CA LEU A 248 -19.59 5.24 6.28
C LEU A 248 -19.19 6.72 6.28
N PRO A 249 -19.71 7.53 7.22
CA PRO A 249 -19.26 8.91 7.43
C PRO A 249 -17.77 8.97 7.75
N LEU A 250 -17.08 10.03 7.30
CA LEU A 250 -15.71 10.28 7.73
C LEU A 250 -15.71 10.57 9.23
N SER A 251 -14.89 9.87 10.00
CA SER A 251 -14.78 10.07 11.44
C SER A 251 -13.43 9.61 11.96
N ASP A 252 -13.03 10.14 13.11
CA ASP A 252 -11.88 9.69 13.92
C ASP A 252 -10.61 9.45 13.09
N TYR A 253 -10.13 10.53 12.49
CA TYR A 253 -8.95 10.56 11.63
C TYR A 253 -7.98 11.66 12.05
N THR A 254 -6.75 11.56 11.54
CA THR A 254 -5.69 12.56 11.63
C THR A 254 -5.16 12.86 10.24
N LEU A 255 -4.90 14.15 9.95
CA LEU A 255 -4.18 14.57 8.74
C LEU A 255 -2.71 14.13 8.82
N LYS A 256 -2.22 13.43 7.79
CA LYS A 256 -0.83 12.97 7.69
C LYS A 256 -0.15 13.53 6.46
N LEU A 257 1.08 14.00 6.64
CA LEU A 257 1.97 14.42 5.57
C LEU A 257 3.05 13.36 5.37
N TYR A 258 3.39 13.12 4.10
CA TYR A 258 4.38 12.13 3.68
C TYR A 258 5.26 12.69 2.57
N CYS A 259 6.36 11.98 2.30
CA CYS A 259 7.34 12.28 1.27
C CYS A 259 7.82 13.74 1.30
N ASN A 260 8.37 14.16 2.45
CA ASN A 260 8.81 15.53 2.69
C ASN A 260 7.70 16.55 2.40
N ASN A 261 6.52 16.33 2.99
CA ASN A 261 5.34 17.20 2.90
C ASN A 261 4.74 17.38 1.49
N LYS A 262 5.09 16.55 0.51
CA LYS A 262 4.51 16.60 -0.85
C LYS A 262 3.21 15.81 -0.97
N LEU A 263 2.99 14.86 -0.07
CA LEU A 263 1.83 13.99 -0.05
C LEU A 263 1.01 14.23 1.22
N VAL A 264 -0.32 14.10 1.10
CA VAL A 264 -1.24 14.22 2.23
C VAL A 264 -2.36 13.17 2.15
N CYS A 265 -2.76 12.64 3.29
CA CYS A 265 -3.95 11.80 3.43
C CYS A 265 -4.59 11.98 4.81
N LEU A 266 -5.80 11.44 4.97
CA LEU A 266 -6.42 11.25 6.28
C LEU A 266 -6.22 9.80 6.68
N GLU A 267 -5.75 9.59 7.90
CA GLU A 267 -5.58 8.25 8.49
C GLU A 267 -6.43 8.12 9.74
N ARG A 268 -7.15 7.01 9.85
CA ARG A 268 -7.89 6.60 11.05
C ARG A 268 -6.93 6.46 12.22
N ASN A 269 -7.41 6.90 13.40
CA ASN A 269 -6.70 6.70 14.65
C ASN A 269 -6.81 5.24 15.12
N PRO A 270 -5.91 4.79 16.03
CA PRO A 270 -5.99 3.46 16.62
C PRO A 270 -7.31 3.24 17.36
N THR A 271 -7.89 2.05 17.19
CA THR A 271 -9.04 1.57 17.96
C THR A 271 -8.85 0.10 18.34
N LYS A 272 -9.59 -0.36 19.34
CA LYS A 272 -9.68 -1.79 19.68
C LYS A 272 -10.79 -2.49 18.90
N THR A 273 -11.85 -1.75 18.59
CA THR A 273 -13.02 -2.26 17.90
C THR A 273 -13.51 -1.30 16.84
N PHE A 274 -13.97 -1.81 15.71
CA PHE A 274 -14.57 -1.02 14.65
C PHE A 274 -15.70 -1.78 13.97
N GLU A 275 -16.86 -1.14 13.82
CA GLU A 275 -18.05 -1.72 13.16
C GLU A 275 -18.48 -3.11 13.69
N GLY A 276 -18.21 -3.39 14.98
CA GLY A 276 -18.55 -4.65 15.65
C GLY A 276 -17.45 -5.73 15.61
N TYR A 277 -16.26 -5.39 15.09
CA TYR A 277 -15.12 -6.31 15.00
C TYR A 277 -13.97 -5.84 15.88
N GLU A 278 -13.22 -6.76 16.48
CA GLU A 278 -11.90 -6.47 17.06
C GLU A 278 -10.92 -6.17 15.92
N ALA A 279 -10.56 -4.90 15.76
CA ALA A 279 -9.75 -4.45 14.65
C ALA A 279 -8.98 -3.19 15.03
N ASN A 280 -7.65 -3.23 14.88
CA ASN A 280 -6.82 -2.04 14.90
C ASN A 280 -6.74 -1.48 13.47
N ILE A 281 -7.49 -0.41 13.22
CA ILE A 281 -7.58 0.25 11.91
C ILE A 281 -6.64 1.45 11.78
N ASN A 282 -5.63 1.58 12.66
CA ASN A 282 -4.69 2.69 12.59
C ASN A 282 -4.05 2.76 11.19
N GLY A 283 -4.03 3.95 10.59
CA GLY A 283 -3.52 4.14 9.22
C GLY A 283 -4.50 3.76 8.10
N TRP A 284 -5.70 3.28 8.40
CA TRP A 284 -6.73 3.11 7.37
C TRP A 284 -7.23 4.46 6.87
N SER A 285 -7.52 4.60 5.59
CA SER A 285 -8.29 5.74 5.11
C SER A 285 -9.69 5.76 5.75
N PRO A 286 -10.21 6.94 6.15
CA PRO A 286 -11.59 7.07 6.62
C PRO A 286 -12.64 6.91 5.50
N LEU A 287 -12.23 6.78 4.22
CA LEU A 287 -13.15 6.40 3.14
C LEU A 287 -13.47 4.92 3.22
N ILE A 288 -14.40 4.56 4.09
CA ILE A 288 -14.71 3.15 4.39
C ILE A 288 -16.09 2.80 3.84
N ARG A 289 -16.16 1.68 3.11
CA ARG A 289 -17.45 1.03 2.81
C ARG A 289 -17.72 -0.10 3.78
N LYS A 290 -19.00 -0.29 4.12
CA LYS A 290 -19.51 -1.49 4.80
C LYS A 290 -20.52 -2.17 3.90
N TYR A 291 -20.14 -3.31 3.33
CA TYR A 291 -21.01 -4.09 2.44
C TYR A 291 -21.14 -5.51 2.96
N LYS A 292 -22.36 -5.91 3.32
CA LYS A 292 -22.63 -7.17 4.04
C LYS A 292 -21.77 -7.21 5.31
N ASN A 293 -20.95 -8.26 5.48
CA ASN A 293 -20.08 -8.46 6.63
C ASN A 293 -18.64 -7.98 6.39
N ALA A 294 -18.39 -7.21 5.32
CA ALA A 294 -17.07 -6.71 4.96
C ALA A 294 -16.98 -5.19 5.16
N VAL A 295 -15.95 -4.79 5.89
CA VAL A 295 -15.54 -3.39 6.05
C VAL A 295 -14.27 -3.20 5.24
N THR A 296 -14.24 -2.24 4.32
CA THR A 296 -13.08 -2.05 3.45
C THR A 296 -12.77 -0.58 3.25
N PRO A 297 -11.55 -0.11 3.57
CA PRO A 297 -11.12 1.23 3.25
C PRO A 297 -10.77 1.37 1.76
N SER A 298 -11.07 2.54 1.20
CA SER A 298 -10.55 3.04 -0.07
C SER A 298 -9.39 3.96 0.24
N GLN A 299 -8.17 3.42 0.21
CA GLN A 299 -6.98 4.23 0.45
C GLN A 299 -6.76 5.21 -0.69
N ILE A 300 -6.50 6.48 -0.35
CA ILE A 300 -6.11 7.52 -1.29
C ILE A 300 -5.02 8.38 -0.67
N MET A 301 -4.05 8.76 -1.48
CA MET A 301 -3.02 9.72 -1.14
C MET A 301 -3.04 10.85 -2.17
N LEU A 302 -3.08 12.07 -1.66
CA LEU A 302 -3.23 13.28 -2.45
C LEU A 302 -1.90 14.00 -2.57
N TYR A 303 -1.72 14.69 -3.68
CA TYR A 303 -0.71 15.74 -3.81
C TYR A 303 -1.36 16.97 -4.44
N LEU A 304 -0.78 18.14 -4.16
CA LEU A 304 -1.18 19.39 -4.80
C LEU A 304 -0.14 19.73 -5.87
N PRO A 305 -0.47 19.65 -7.18
CA PRO A 305 0.47 19.99 -8.24
C PRO A 305 0.97 21.44 -8.12
N GLN A 306 2.19 21.70 -8.56
CA GLN A 306 2.71 23.05 -8.69
C GLN A 306 1.77 23.89 -9.57
N ASN A 307 1.47 25.12 -9.14
CA ASN A 307 0.56 26.05 -9.82
C ASN A 307 -0.91 25.57 -9.92
N SER A 308 -1.33 24.63 -9.07
CA SER A 308 -2.72 24.17 -8.94
C SER A 308 -3.29 24.49 -7.55
N ASN A 309 -4.60 24.71 -7.49
CA ASN A 309 -5.36 24.76 -6.24
C ASN A 309 -6.15 23.47 -5.96
N ASP A 310 -6.13 22.52 -6.90
CA ASP A 310 -6.89 21.28 -6.83
C ASP A 310 -5.97 20.09 -6.53
N PHE A 311 -6.37 19.30 -5.52
CA PHE A 311 -5.72 18.04 -5.19
C PHE A 311 -5.95 16.98 -6.27
N VAL A 312 -4.95 16.10 -6.42
CA VAL A 312 -5.01 14.94 -7.31
C VAL A 312 -4.69 13.68 -6.52
N ILE A 313 -5.47 12.61 -6.71
CA ILE A 313 -5.15 11.29 -6.16
C ILE A 313 -3.97 10.73 -6.95
N ILE A 314 -2.87 10.39 -6.27
CA ILE A 314 -1.65 9.91 -6.91
C ILE A 314 -1.24 8.53 -6.46
N ARG A 315 -1.58 8.12 -5.23
CA ARG A 315 -1.32 6.76 -4.70
C ARG A 315 -2.50 6.26 -3.86
N LYS A 316 -2.40 5.00 -3.44
CA LYS A 316 -3.28 4.31 -2.49
C LYS A 316 -2.41 3.67 -1.43
#